data_AF-A0A7V9DFN7-F1
#
_entry.id   AF-A0A7V9DFN7-F1
#
_cell.length_a   1.000
_cell.length_b   1.000
_cell.length_c   1.000
_cell.angle_alpha   90.00
_cell.angle_beta   90.00
_cell.angle_gamma   90.00
#
_symmetry.space_group_name_H-M   'P 1'
#
loop_
_entity.id
_entity.type
_entity.pdbx_description
1 polymer ?
#
loop_
_entity_poly.entity_id
_entity_poly.type
_entity_poly.pdbx_seq_one_letter_code
_entity_poly.pdbx_strand_id
1 'polypeptide(L)'
;MTSTIESTPPLASGVKRAALITHGKPETIGPALERLSSLAAELGVELLVDEAEAQKHDVPRAESELEAADVAIVLGGDGTMLRALGRYLGTDVPVVGVNFGRVG
;
A
#
# COMPACT_ATOMS: atom_id res chain seq x y z
N MET A 1 32.25 -8.73 -0.93
CA MET A 1 31.50 -8.35 -2.15
C MET A 1 30.26 -7.62 -1.68
N THR A 2 30.30 -6.29 -1.68
CA THR A 2 29.19 -5.45 -1.22
C THR A 2 28.41 -5.05 -2.45
N SER A 3 27.25 -5.68 -2.67
CA SER A 3 26.35 -5.33 -3.76
C SER A 3 25.62 -4.06 -3.36
N THR A 4 26.05 -2.92 -3.89
CA THR A 4 25.29 -1.67 -3.78
C THR A 4 24.03 -1.85 -4.61
N ILE A 5 22.88 -1.88 -3.95
CA ILE A 5 21.57 -1.83 -4.60
C ILE A 5 21.39 -0.36 -4.99
N GLU A 6 21.87 0.03 -6.16
CA GLU A 6 21.50 1.32 -6.74
C GLU A 6 20.06 1.23 -7.23
N SER A 7 19.10 1.47 -6.32
CA SER A 7 17.73 1.77 -6.71
C SER A 7 17.76 3.15 -7.36
N THR A 8 17.65 3.18 -8.69
CA THR A 8 17.34 4.42 -9.41
C THR A 8 15.93 4.81 -9.01
N PRO A 9 15.69 5.94 -8.32
CA PRO A 9 14.34 6.35 -8.01
C PRO A 9 13.59 6.56 -9.33
N PRO A 10 12.41 5.97 -9.52
CA PRO A 10 11.63 6.22 -10.72
C PRO A 10 11.42 7.72 -10.89
N LEU A 11 11.72 8.21 -12.10
CA LEU A 11 11.53 9.61 -12.50
C LEU A 11 10.11 10.03 -12.18
N ALA A 12 9.96 11.18 -11.53
CA ALA A 12 8.72 11.71 -10.95
C ALA A 12 7.61 12.01 -11.99
N SER A 13 7.06 10.98 -12.63
CA SER A 13 5.64 10.98 -12.91
C SER A 13 4.92 10.88 -11.57
N GLY A 14 4.00 11.79 -11.28
CA GLY A 14 3.21 11.73 -10.05
C GLY A 14 2.59 10.35 -9.86
N VAL A 15 2.41 9.94 -8.60
CA VAL A 15 1.72 8.69 -8.24
C VAL A 15 0.35 8.68 -8.91
N LYS A 16 0.08 7.66 -9.73
CA LYS A 16 -1.21 7.42 -10.39
C LYS A 16 -1.93 6.23 -9.80
N ARG A 17 -1.18 5.25 -9.29
CA ARG A 17 -1.69 4.02 -8.71
C ARG A 17 -1.02 3.77 -7.36
N ALA A 18 -1.83 3.52 -6.34
CA ALA A 18 -1.34 3.12 -5.03
C ALA A 18 -1.98 1.80 -4.61
N ALA A 19 -1.17 0.78 -4.34
CA ALA A 19 -1.67 -0.45 -3.75
C ALA A 19 -2.00 -0.23 -2.27
N LEU A 20 -3.11 -0.79 -1.82
CA LEU A 20 -3.54 -0.71 -0.43
C LEU A 20 -3.50 -2.10 0.21
N ILE A 21 -2.79 -2.20 1.33
CA ILE A 21 -2.69 -3.42 2.14
C ILE A 21 -3.11 -3.06 3.56
N THR A 22 -4.06 -3.79 4.14
CA THR A 22 -4.46 -3.54 5.54
C THR A 22 -4.40 -4.80 6.39
N HIS A 23 -4.16 -4.63 7.69
CA HIS A 23 -4.36 -5.72 8.63
C HIS A 23 -4.65 -5.19 10.02
N GLY A 24 -5.75 -5.67 10.61
CA GLY A 24 -6.30 -5.18 11.86
C GLY A 24 -7.81 -4.99 11.77
N LYS A 25 -8.41 -4.61 12.90
CA LYS A 25 -9.86 -4.46 13.03
C LYS A 25 -10.35 -3.26 12.21
N PRO A 26 -11.50 -3.38 11.50
CA PRO A 26 -12.10 -2.26 10.77
C PRO A 26 -12.29 -1.00 11.62
N GLU A 27 -12.64 -1.14 12.89
CA GLU A 27 -12.82 -0.02 13.84
C GLU A 27 -11.54 0.81 14.04
N THR A 28 -10.36 0.20 13.94
CA THR A 28 -9.07 0.87 14.17
C THR A 28 -8.51 1.49 12.89
N ILE A 29 -8.72 0.83 11.75
CA ILE A 29 -8.14 1.23 10.46
C ILE A 29 -9.12 2.10 9.65
N GLY A 30 -10.42 1.96 9.88
CA GLY A 30 -11.50 2.61 9.12
C GLY A 30 -11.28 4.11 8.91
N PRO A 31 -11.03 4.92 9.96
CA PRO A 31 -10.79 6.36 9.79
C PRO A 31 -9.58 6.69 8.91
N ALA A 32 -8.52 5.87 8.97
CA ALA A 32 -7.33 6.07 8.16
C ALA A 32 -7.57 5.65 6.71
N LEU A 33 -8.31 4.57 6.51
CA LEU A 33 -8.73 4.13 5.19
C LEU A 33 -9.63 5.17 4.52
N GLU A 34 -10.64 5.68 5.22
CA GLU A 34 -11.52 6.74 4.71
C GLU A 34 -10.73 7.99 4.30
N ARG A 35 -9.75 8.38 5.11
CA ARG A 35 -8.87 9.51 4.79
C ARG A 35 -8.00 9.24 3.57
N LEU A 36 -7.45 8.04 3.46
CA LEU A 36 -6.63 7.63 2.32
C LEU A 36 -7.45 7.59 1.02
N SER A 37 -8.63 6.97 1.06
CA SER A 37 -9.56 6.90 -0.07
C SER A 37 -9.99 8.29 -0.54
N SER A 38 -10.29 9.18 0.40
CA SER A 38 -10.66 10.57 0.09
C SER A 38 -9.51 11.34 -0.59
N LEU A 39 -8.28 11.19 -0.06
CA LEU A 39 -7.09 11.82 -0.62
C LEU A 39 -6.76 11.25 -2.01
N ALA A 40 -6.88 9.94 -2.19
CA ALA A 40 -6.65 9.30 -3.48
C ALA A 40 -7.64 9.82 -4.53
N ALA A 41 -8.92 9.93 -4.18
CA ALA A 41 -9.94 10.50 -5.07
C ALA A 41 -9.65 11.98 -5.43
N GLU A 42 -9.26 12.80 -4.44
CA GLU A 42 -8.91 14.21 -4.66
C GLU A 42 -7.71 14.38 -5.61
N LEU A 43 -6.72 13.50 -5.48
CA LEU A 43 -5.49 13.53 -6.29
C LEU A 43 -5.61 12.76 -7.62
N GLY A 44 -6.74 12.09 -7.88
CA GLY A 44 -6.92 11.25 -9.06
C GLY A 44 -6.03 9.99 -9.08
N VAL A 45 -5.70 9.48 -7.89
CA VAL A 45 -4.92 8.26 -7.69
C VAL A 45 -5.86 7.06 -7.60
N GLU A 46 -5.61 6.06 -8.42
CA GLU A 46 -6.30 4.78 -8.39
C GLU A 46 -5.78 3.94 -7.22
N LEU A 47 -6.67 3.52 -6.31
CA LEU A 47 -6.33 2.57 -5.26
C LEU A 47 -6.46 1.14 -5.77
N LEU A 48 -5.35 0.41 -5.81
CA LEU A 48 -5.35 -1.01 -6.14
C LEU A 48 -5.59 -1.83 -4.87
N VAL A 49 -6.71 -2.55 -4.82
CA VAL A 49 -7.10 -3.41 -3.71
C VAL A 49 -7.31 -4.83 -4.22
N ASP A 50 -6.79 -5.81 -3.47
CA ASP A 50 -7.02 -7.21 -3.77
C ASP A 50 -8.42 -7.67 -3.32
N GLU A 51 -8.75 -8.92 -3.64
CA GLU A 51 -10.03 -9.53 -3.29
C GLU A 51 -10.32 -9.51 -1.78
N ALA A 52 -9.30 -9.72 -0.94
CA ALA A 52 -9.49 -9.79 0.50
C ALA A 52 -9.78 -8.41 1.08
N GLU A 53 -9.06 -7.38 0.62
CA GLU A 53 -9.29 -5.99 1.02
C GLU A 53 -10.60 -5.44 0.46
N ALA A 54 -10.94 -5.79 -0.78
CA ALA A 54 -12.21 -5.43 -1.41
C ALA A 54 -13.42 -5.91 -0.58
N GLN A 55 -13.41 -7.18 -0.18
CA GLN A 55 -14.45 -7.76 0.68
C GLN A 55 -14.48 -7.15 2.08
N LYS A 56 -13.31 -6.85 2.64
CA LYS A 56 -13.19 -6.33 4.01
C LYS A 56 -13.74 -4.91 4.15
N HIS A 57 -13.58 -4.09 3.11
CA HIS A 57 -13.92 -2.66 3.16
C HIS A 57 -15.10 -2.28 2.25
N ASP A 58 -15.72 -3.27 1.60
CA ASP A 58 -16.82 -3.08 0.65
C ASP A 58 -16.45 -2.09 -0.48
N VAL A 59 -15.26 -2.28 -1.06
CA VAL A 59 -14.73 -1.47 -2.17
C VAL A 59 -14.49 -2.31 -3.41
N PRO A 60 -14.55 -1.73 -4.63
CA PRO A 60 -14.28 -2.47 -5.86
C PRO A 60 -12.86 -3.04 -5.88
N ARG A 61 -12.74 -4.33 -6.19
CA ARG A 61 -11.45 -4.95 -6.48
C ARG A 61 -10.80 -4.29 -7.70
N ALA A 62 -9.48 -4.11 -7.65
CA ALA A 62 -8.73 -3.66 -8.80
C ALA A 62 -8.61 -4.74 -9.89
N GLU A 63 -8.74 -4.32 -11.15
CA GLU A 63 -8.49 -5.19 -12.30
C GLU A 63 -6.99 -5.44 -12.51
N SER A 64 -6.17 -4.48 -12.11
CA SER A 64 -4.71 -4.58 -12.17
C SER A 64 -4.14 -5.29 -10.95
N GLU A 65 -3.04 -6.02 -11.14
CA GLU A 65 -2.26 -6.60 -10.05
C GLU A 65 -1.67 -5.50 -9.15
N LEU A 66 -1.51 -5.80 -7.85
CA LEU A 66 -0.98 -4.84 -6.87
C LEU A 66 0.45 -4.40 -7.18
N GLU A 67 1.21 -5.23 -7.90
CA GLU A 67 2.57 -4.98 -8.38
C GLU A 67 2.64 -3.90 -9.46
N ALA A 68 1.50 -3.52 -10.07
CA ALA A 68 1.42 -2.43 -11.05
C ALA A 68 1.30 -1.03 -10.40
N ALA A 69 1.37 -0.95 -9.06
CA ALA A 69 1.30 0.31 -8.32
C ALA A 69 2.62 1.10 -8.41
N ASP A 70 2.51 2.43 -8.32
CA ASP A 70 3.66 3.33 -8.19
C ASP A 70 4.15 3.42 -6.73
N VAL A 71 3.30 3.02 -5.78
CA VAL A 71 3.57 2.95 -4.33
C VAL A 71 2.65 1.94 -3.66
N ALA A 72 3.14 1.22 -2.66
CA ALA A 72 2.33 0.39 -1.79
C ALA A 72 2.15 1.06 -0.43
N ILE A 73 0.90 1.21 0.00
CA ILE A 73 0.51 1.81 1.27
C ILE A 73 0.00 0.71 2.21
N VAL A 74 0.61 0.61 3.38
CA VAL A 74 0.30 -0.43 4.37
C VAL A 74 -0.29 0.22 5.62
N LEU A 75 -1.52 -0.18 5.97
CA LEU A 75 -2.19 0.24 7.20
C LEU A 75 -2.32 -0.96 8.14
N GLY A 76 -1.42 -1.09 9.12
CA GLY A 76 -1.44 -2.24 10.03
C GLY A 76 -0.25 -2.25 11.00
N GLY A 77 0.05 -3.39 11.61
CA GLY A 77 1.24 -3.56 12.45
C GLY A 77 2.48 -4.04 11.67
N ASP A 78 3.58 -4.28 12.38
CA ASP A 78 4.87 -4.71 11.82
C ASP A 78 4.78 -5.98 10.97
N GLY A 79 3.99 -6.97 11.40
CA GLY A 79 3.76 -8.20 10.62
C GLY A 79 3.13 -7.91 9.24
N THR A 80 2.30 -6.88 9.16
CA THR A 80 1.71 -6.39 7.90
C THR A 80 2.76 -5.75 7.02
N MET A 81 3.61 -4.91 7.61
CA MET A 81 4.69 -4.24 6.89
C MET A 81 5.71 -5.25 6.35
N LEU A 82 6.13 -6.23 7.16
CA LEU A 82 7.04 -7.29 6.72
C LEU A 82 6.44 -8.15 5.61
N ARG A 83 5.13 -8.45 5.68
CA ARG A 83 4.43 -9.16 4.60
C ARG A 83 4.39 -8.35 3.31
N ALA A 84 4.09 -7.05 3.41
CA ALA A 84 4.07 -6.15 2.26
C ALA A 84 5.47 -6.00 1.65
N LEU A 85 6.49 -5.75 2.47
CA LEU A 85 7.89 -5.73 2.04
C LEU A 85 8.24 -7.04 1.34
N GLY A 86 7.90 -8.19 1.92
CA GLY A 86 8.10 -9.50 1.32
C GLY A 86 7.46 -9.65 -0.07
N ARG A 87 6.27 -9.09 -0.28
CA ARG A 87 5.57 -9.09 -1.57
C ARG A 87 6.30 -8.24 -2.63
N TYR A 88 6.79 -7.07 -2.24
CA TYR A 88 7.42 -6.12 -3.16
C TYR A 88 8.94 -6.25 -3.26
N LEU A 89 9.56 -7.18 -2.54
CA LEU A 89 10.98 -7.50 -2.66
C LEU A 89 11.31 -7.86 -4.12
N GLY A 90 12.31 -7.17 -4.68
CA GLY A 90 12.71 -7.35 -6.08
C GLY A 90 11.87 -6.57 -7.09
N THR A 91 10.94 -5.73 -6.64
CA THR A 91 10.25 -4.73 -7.47
C THR A 91 10.82 -3.33 -7.19
N ASP A 92 10.49 -2.37 -8.06
CA ASP A 92 10.80 -0.95 -7.86
C ASP A 92 9.70 -0.20 -7.08
N VAL A 93 8.69 -0.90 -6.57
CA VAL A 93 7.55 -0.29 -5.89
C VAL A 93 7.94 0.05 -4.44
N PRO A 94 7.98 1.34 -4.06
CA PRO A 94 8.26 1.74 -2.68
C PRO A 94 7.10 1.31 -1.76
N VAL A 95 7.44 0.84 -0.55
CA VAL A 95 6.47 0.46 0.48
C VAL A 95 6.46 1.50 1.60
N VAL A 96 5.30 2.09 1.87
CA VAL A 96 5.07 3.08 2.93
C VAL A 96 4.10 2.49 3.96
N GLY A 97 4.59 2.28 5.19
CA GLY A 97 3.79 1.73 6.28
C GLY A 97 3.35 2.78 7.29
N VAL A 98 2.09 2.72 7.69
CA VAL A 98 1.53 3.45 8.84
C VAL A 98 1.17 2.43 9.92
N ASN A 99 1.82 2.55 11.08
CA ASN A 99 1.67 1.57 12.16
C ASN A 99 0.39 1.84 12.96
N PHE A 100 -0.52 0.85 12.99
CA PHE A 100 -1.75 0.85 13.81
C PHE A 100 -1.68 -0.11 15.01
N GLY A 101 -0.49 -0.65 15.31
CA GLY A 101 -0.19 -1.45 16.49
C GLY A 101 0.38 -0.63 17.64
N ARG A 102 0.92 -1.32 18.65
CA ARG A 102 1.80 -0.68 19.64
C ARG A 102 3.15 -0.47 18.97
N VAL A 103 3.69 0.74 19.04
CA VAL A 103 5.09 0.99 18.67
C VAL A 103 5.96 0.12 19.58
N GLY A 104 6.76 -0.75 18.96
CA GLY A 104 7.74 -1.61 19.65
C GLY A 104 8.85 -0.81 20.30
#